data_AF-A0A957P1U9-F1
#
_entry.id   AF-A0A957P1U9-F1
#
_cell.length_a   1.000
_cell.length_b   1.000
_cell.length_c   1.000
_cell.angle_alpha   90.00
_cell.angle_beta   90.00
_cell.angle_gamma   90.00
#
_symmetry.space_group_name_H-M   'P 1'
#
loop_
_entity.id
_entity.type
_entity.pdbx_description
1 polymer ?
#
loop_
_entity_poly.entity_id
_entity_poly.type
_entity_poly.pdbx_seq_one_letter_code
_entity_poly.pdbx_strand_id
1 'polypeptide(L)'
;MSNLINILDAPTAQQTILRRLAWDELNIPDPILDRLEELFGQRISPDEAVRRILADVRQKGDAAILDYTQRIDGVELPGLVVSKAQIQAAYDQVEPQVVDAIRLSAQR
;
A
#
# COMPACT_ATOMS: atom_id res chain seq x y z
N MET A 1 -0.91 32.26 1.89
CA MET A 1 -1.53 31.44 0.83
C MET A 1 -0.41 30.91 -0.05
N SER A 2 0.19 29.79 0.35
CA SER A 2 1.36 29.23 -0.33
C SER A 2 0.87 28.22 -1.37
N ASN A 3 1.08 28.55 -2.65
CA ASN A 3 0.67 27.75 -3.79
C ASN A 3 1.57 26.49 -3.85
N LEU A 4 1.07 25.35 -3.39
CA LEU A 4 1.82 24.09 -3.21
C LEU A 4 2.03 23.27 -4.50
N ILE A 5 1.56 23.76 -5.66
CA ILE A 5 1.76 23.07 -6.95
C ILE A 5 2.78 23.84 -7.77
N ASN A 6 4.02 23.35 -7.80
CA ASN A 6 5.06 23.81 -8.72
C ASN A 6 4.78 23.24 -10.12
N ILE A 7 4.31 24.09 -11.04
CA ILE A 7 4.20 23.74 -12.46
C ILE A 7 5.60 23.87 -13.08
N LEU A 8 6.23 22.74 -13.40
CA LEU A 8 7.55 22.69 -14.04
C LEU A 8 7.42 22.81 -15.57
N ASP A 9 8.38 23.49 -16.20
CA ASP A 9 8.50 23.46 -17.66
C ASP A 9 8.93 22.06 -18.17
N ALA A 10 8.69 21.80 -19.45
CA ALA A 10 8.97 20.49 -20.03
C ALA A 10 10.45 20.05 -19.88
N PRO A 11 11.46 20.91 -20.14
CA PRO A 11 12.86 20.54 -19.92
C PRO A 11 13.17 20.18 -18.45
N THR A 12 12.71 20.98 -17.50
CA THR A 12 12.92 20.75 -16.07
C THR A 12 12.23 19.47 -15.61
N ALA A 13 11.00 19.23 -16.06
CA ALA A 13 10.26 18.02 -15.76
C ALA A 13 10.97 16.76 -16.30
N GLN A 14 11.46 16.81 -17.55
CA GLN A 14 12.22 15.72 -18.17
C GLN A 14 13.51 15.37 -17.43
N GLN A 15 14.16 16.35 -16.81
CA GLN A 15 15.40 16.15 -16.03
C GLN A 15 15.15 15.78 -14.57
N THR A 16 13.91 15.88 -14.08
CA THR A 16 13.56 15.66 -12.68
C THR A 16 12.46 14.61 -12.54
N ILE A 17 11.20 15.02 -12.41
CA ILE A 17 10.06 14.17 -12.05
C ILE A 17 9.66 13.17 -13.12
N LEU A 18 9.99 13.43 -14.40
CA LEU A 18 9.67 12.53 -15.51
C LEU A 18 10.81 11.54 -15.80
N ARG A 19 11.92 11.61 -15.06
CA ARG A 19 12.97 10.59 -15.15
C ARG A 19 12.45 9.28 -14.58
N ARG A 20 12.39 8.26 -15.43
CA ARG A 20 12.23 6.87 -14.99
C ARG A 20 13.59 6.37 -14.51
N LEU A 21 13.91 6.69 -13.26
CA LEU A 21 15.04 6.09 -12.57
C LEU A 21 14.78 4.58 -12.43
N ALA A 22 15.83 3.79 -12.59
CA ALA A 22 15.76 2.38 -12.23
C ALA A 22 15.53 2.28 -10.70
N TRP A 23 14.80 1.24 -10.27
CA TRP A 23 14.35 1.12 -8.88
C TRP A 23 15.50 1.04 -7.87
N ASP A 24 16.68 0.64 -8.32
CA ASP A 24 17.94 0.55 -7.58
C ASP A 24 18.72 1.88 -7.50
N GLU A 25 18.43 2.85 -8.38
CA GLU A 25 19.00 4.21 -8.34
C GLU A 25 18.19 5.16 -7.44
N LEU A 26 17.01 4.75 -6.98
CA LEU A 26 16.17 5.56 -6.09
C LEU A 26 16.75 5.54 -4.67
N ASN A 27 17.21 6.71 -4.21
CA ASN A 27 17.50 6.88 -2.79
C ASN A 27 16.20 6.73 -1.99
N ILE A 28 16.15 5.73 -1.10
CA ILE A 28 14.96 5.48 -0.28
C ILE A 28 14.84 6.60 0.77
N PRO A 29 13.72 7.34 0.83
CA PRO A 29 13.53 8.37 1.84
C PRO A 29 13.67 7.82 3.26
N ASP A 30 14.33 8.57 4.14
CA ASP A 30 14.53 8.19 5.55
C ASP A 30 13.24 7.79 6.28
N PRO A 31 12.08 8.46 6.10
CA PRO A 31 10.84 8.02 6.75
C PRO A 31 10.43 6.58 6.44
N ILE A 32 10.78 6.07 5.26
CA ILE A 32 10.52 4.67 4.91
C ILE A 32 11.49 3.76 5.66
N LEU A 33 12.78 4.11 5.71
CA LEU A 33 13.79 3.35 6.43
C LEU A 33 13.52 3.33 7.94
N ASP A 34 13.08 4.45 8.51
CA ASP A 34 12.68 4.56 9.91
C ASP A 34 11.49 3.65 10.22
N ARG A 35 10.47 3.64 9.35
CA ARG A 35 9.32 2.76 9.51
C ARG A 35 9.69 1.27 9.38
N LEU A 36 10.63 0.94 8.50
CA LEU A 36 11.15 -0.42 8.37
C LEU A 36 11.98 -0.84 9.59
N GLU A 37 12.74 0.10 10.17
CA GLU A 37 13.48 -0.12 11.40
C GLU A 37 12.56 -0.36 12.60
N GLU A 38 11.49 0.43 12.74
CA GLU A 38 10.43 0.18 13.74
C GLU A 38 9.79 -1.20 13.57
N LEU A 39 9.49 -1.58 12.31
CA LEU A 39 8.79 -2.82 12.03
C LEU A 39 9.68 -4.05 12.23
N PHE A 40 10.90 -4.04 11.69
CA PHE A 40 11.81 -5.20 11.65
C PHE A 40 12.89 -5.18 12.73
N GLY A 41 12.97 -4.12 13.54
CA GLY A 41 14.00 -3.90 14.56
C GLY A 41 15.40 -3.63 13.97
N GLN A 42 15.49 -3.41 12.66
CA GLN A 42 16.74 -3.23 11.92
C GLN A 42 16.49 -2.30 10.73
N ARG A 43 17.40 -1.34 10.51
CA ARG A 43 17.37 -0.48 9.32
C ARG A 43 17.75 -1.30 8.07
N ILE A 44 16.74 -1.80 7.37
CA ILE A 44 16.88 -2.64 6.18
C ILE A 44 16.28 -1.96 4.95
N SER A 45 16.66 -2.42 3.75
CA SER A 45 16.07 -1.94 2.52
C SER A 45 14.64 -2.48 2.33
N PRO A 46 13.78 -1.81 1.55
CA PRO A 46 12.47 -2.34 1.18
C PRO A 46 12.54 -3.73 0.50
N ASP A 47 13.55 -3.96 -0.34
CA ASP A 47 13.78 -5.27 -0.97
C ASP A 47 14.04 -6.36 0.07
N GLU A 48 14.87 -6.07 1.07
CA GLU A 48 15.13 -7.02 2.15
C GLU A 48 13.88 -7.28 3.01
N ALA A 49 13.11 -6.24 3.33
CA ALA A 49 11.85 -6.37 4.03
C ALA A 49 10.87 -7.30 3.28
N VAL A 50 10.74 -7.12 1.96
CA VAL A 50 9.91 -7.98 1.10
C VAL A 50 10.42 -9.42 1.12
N ARG A 51 11.74 -9.64 0.99
CA ARG A 51 12.33 -10.99 1.06
C ARG A 51 12.03 -11.68 2.40
N ARG A 52 12.10 -10.94 3.52
CA ARG A 52 11.76 -11.46 4.85
C ARG A 52 10.28 -11.83 4.97
N ILE A 53 9.37 -10.93 4.56
CA ILE A 53 7.92 -11.20 4.56
C ILE A 53 7.61 -12.45 3.73
N LEU A 54 8.18 -12.57 2.52
CA LEU A 54 7.98 -13.73 1.66
C LEU A 54 8.50 -15.02 2.28
N ALA A 55 9.65 -14.98 2.96
CA ALA A 55 10.19 -16.13 3.67
C ALA A 55 9.29 -16.56 4.85
N ASP A 56 8.83 -15.59 5.65
CA ASP A 56 7.90 -15.83 6.76
C ASP A 56 6.58 -16.41 6.28
N VAL A 57 5.98 -15.88 5.22
CA VAL A 57 4.73 -16.41 4.66
C VAL A 57 4.91 -17.82 4.12
N ARG A 58 6.04 -18.13 3.45
CA ARG A 58 6.34 -19.50 3.00
C ARG A 58 6.50 -20.47 4.17
N GLN A 59 7.04 -20.02 5.30
CA GLN A 59 7.31 -20.88 6.46
C GLN A 59 6.09 -21.04 7.37
N LYS A 60 5.34 -19.95 7.59
CA LYS A 60 4.32 -19.84 8.65
C LYS A 60 2.90 -19.67 8.10
N GLY A 61 2.75 -19.47 6.78
CA GLY A 61 1.45 -19.30 6.12
C GLY A 61 0.64 -18.13 6.68
N ASP A 62 -0.65 -18.36 6.87
CA ASP A 62 -1.63 -17.36 7.34
C ASP A 62 -1.26 -16.70 8.67
N ALA A 63 -0.54 -17.40 9.55
CA ALA A 63 -0.08 -16.82 10.81
C ALA A 63 0.89 -15.64 10.58
N ALA A 64 1.77 -15.72 9.58
CA ALA A 64 2.62 -14.59 9.21
C ALA A 64 1.81 -13.46 8.58
N ILE A 65 0.78 -13.77 7.80
CA ILE A 65 -0.09 -12.74 7.20
C ILE A 65 -0.78 -11.94 8.32
N LEU A 66 -1.38 -12.63 9.29
CA LEU A 66 -2.06 -11.98 10.42
C LEU A 66 -1.09 -11.14 11.28
N ASP A 67 0.12 -11.65 11.55
CA ASP A 67 1.17 -10.90 12.26
C ASP A 67 1.57 -9.62 11.53
N TYR A 68 1.82 -9.72 10.21
CA TYR A 68 2.18 -8.55 9.42
C TYR A 68 1.02 -7.56 9.27
N THR A 69 -0.23 -8.01 9.15
CA THR A 69 -1.40 -7.12 9.18
C THR A 69 -1.45 -6.33 10.49
N GLN A 70 -1.24 -6.97 11.63
CA GLN A 70 -1.21 -6.27 12.91
C GLN A 70 -0.08 -5.24 12.98
N ARG A 71 1.14 -5.60 12.56
CA ARG A 71 2.32 -4.75 12.71
C ARG A 71 2.38 -3.61 11.68
N ILE A 72 1.89 -3.84 10.47
CA ILE A 72 1.90 -2.87 9.37
C ILE A 72 0.64 -2.00 9.41
N ASP A 73 -0.54 -2.62 9.42
CA ASP A 73 -1.83 -1.93 9.32
C ASP A 73 -2.39 -1.53 10.69
N GLY A 74 -1.84 -2.08 11.79
CA GLY A 74 -2.25 -1.74 13.15
C GLY A 74 -3.56 -2.40 13.59
N VAL A 75 -4.05 -3.40 12.85
CA VAL A 75 -5.34 -4.05 13.11
C VAL A 75 -5.20 -5.55 13.33
N GLU A 76 -5.86 -6.06 14.35
CA GLU A 76 -6.01 -7.51 14.55
C GLU A 76 -7.24 -7.99 13.79
N LEU A 77 -7.05 -8.95 12.88
CA LEU A 77 -8.14 -9.52 12.10
C LEU A 77 -8.59 -10.87 12.68
N PRO A 78 -9.92 -11.12 12.78
CA PRO A 78 -10.44 -12.41 13.22
C PRO A 78 -10.28 -13.52 12.16
N GLY A 79 -9.92 -13.15 10.93
CA GLY A 79 -9.68 -14.07 9.83
C GLY A 79 -9.37 -13.31 8.53
N LEU A 80 -8.84 -14.04 7.54
CA LEU A 80 -8.43 -13.46 6.27
C LEU A 80 -9.57 -13.29 5.26
N VAL A 81 -10.66 -14.03 5.43
CA VAL A 81 -11.77 -14.08 4.48
C VAL A 81 -12.93 -13.24 4.99
N VAL A 82 -13.31 -12.22 4.21
CA VAL A 82 -14.56 -11.49 4.46
C VAL A 82 -15.74 -12.38 4.07
N SER A 83 -16.66 -12.60 5.01
CA SER A 83 -17.83 -13.45 4.77
C SER A 83 -18.79 -12.81 3.75
N LYS A 84 -19.53 -13.65 3.02
CA LYS A 84 -20.59 -13.16 2.11
C LYS A 84 -21.62 -12.29 2.82
N ALA A 85 -21.93 -12.60 4.08
CA ALA A 85 -22.85 -11.81 4.89
C ALA A 85 -22.30 -10.40 5.18
N GLN A 86 -21.02 -10.28 5.55
CA GLN A 86 -20.36 -8.98 5.74
C GLN A 86 -20.32 -8.17 4.43
N ILE A 87 -20.04 -8.82 3.30
CA ILE A 87 -20.05 -8.19 1.98
C ILE A 87 -21.44 -7.64 1.67
N GLN A 88 -22.50 -8.45 1.84
CA GLN A 88 -23.88 -8.02 1.58
C GLN A 88 -24.29 -6.87 2.51
N ALA A 89 -23.98 -6.99 3.80
CA ALA A 89 -24.31 -5.96 4.78
C ALA A 89 -23.60 -4.62 4.50
N ALA A 90 -22.34 -4.66 4.02
CA ALA A 90 -21.62 -3.47 3.59
C ALA A 90 -22.24 -2.89 2.32
N TYR A 91 -22.60 -3.72 1.35
CA TYR A 91 -23.25 -3.31 0.12
C TYR A 91 -24.58 -2.60 0.38
N ASP A 92 -25.41 -3.13 1.30
CA ASP A 92 -26.71 -2.58 1.65
C ASP A 92 -26.63 -1.22 2.39
N GLN A 93 -25.46 -0.87 2.93
CA GLN A 93 -25.21 0.44 3.56
C GLN A 93 -24.82 1.53 2.55
N VAL A 94 -24.53 1.16 1.30
CA VAL A 94 -24.13 2.12 0.25
C VAL A 94 -25.37 2.71 -0.41
N GLU A 95 -25.37 4.03 -0.62
CA GLU A 95 -26.47 4.71 -1.31
C GLU A 95 -26.66 4.16 -2.75
N PRO A 96 -27.91 3.93 -3.20
CA PRO A 96 -28.18 3.33 -4.51
C PRO A 96 -27.53 4.07 -5.68
N GLN A 97 -27.46 5.41 -5.61
CA GLN A 97 -26.83 6.23 -6.64
C GLN A 97 -25.33 5.95 -6.81
N VAL A 98 -24.61 5.63 -5.73
CA VAL A 98 -23.18 5.29 -5.79
C VAL A 98 -23.01 3.91 -6.40
N VAL A 99 -23.85 2.96 -6.01
CA VAL A 99 -23.89 1.61 -6.60
C VAL A 99 -24.12 1.69 -8.11
N ASP A 100 -25.09 2.48 -8.56
CA ASP A 100 -25.41 2.62 -9.97
C ASP A 100 -24.28 3.30 -10.75
N ALA A 101 -23.60 4.29 -10.17
CA ALA A 101 -22.41 4.91 -10.76
C ALA A 101 -21.28 3.89 -10.97
N ILE A 102 -20.97 3.07 -9.95
CA ILE A 102 -19.93 2.04 -10.04
C ILE A 102 -20.30 0.98 -11.08
N ARG A 103 -21.57 0.55 -11.13
CA ARG A 103 -22.06 -0.39 -12.14
C ARG A 103 -21.92 0.15 -13.56
N LEU A 104 -22.24 1.43 -13.78
CA LEU A 104 -22.06 2.09 -15.07
C LEU A 104 -20.58 2.12 -15.47
N SER A 105 -19.67 2.46 -14.53
CA SER A 105 -18.23 2.46 -14.78
C SER A 105 -17.68 1.08 -15.13
N ALA A 106 -18.16 0.01 -14.48
CA ALA A 106 -17.69 -1.36 -14.72
C ALA A 106 -18.10 -1.92 -16.10
N GLN A 107 -19.07 -1.31 -16.78
CA GLN A 107 -19.55 -1.72 -18.11
C GLN A 107 -18.79 -1.04 -19.27
N ARG A 108 -17.83 -0.15 -18.98
CA ARG A 108 -17.06 0.63 -19.95
C ARG A 108 -15.61 0.14 -20.01
#